data_AF-A0A2D8B2W9-F1
#
_entry.id   AF-A0A2D8B2W9-F1
#
_cell.length_a   1.000
_cell.length_b   1.000
_cell.length_c   1.000
_cell.angle_alpha   90.00
_cell.angle_beta   90.00
_cell.angle_gamma   90.00
#
_symmetry.space_group_name_H-M   'P 1'
#
loop_
_entity.id
_entity.type
_entity.pdbx_description
1 polymer ?
#
loop_
_entity_poly.entity_id
_entity_poly.type
_entity_poly.pdbx_seq_one_letter_code
_entity_poly.pdbx_strand_id
1 'polypeptide(L)'
;EKNLGPVPSNVIMLTADAFGVLPPIARLTPDQAMYHFLSGYTAKVAGTEIGVTEPEATFSTCFGAPFMPRHPSVYGNLLKKRIAEGGVQCWLVNTGWTGGKYGTGNRMPIKATRALLNAALDGDLANVEYRKDPNFGFDVPVSVPALEAAGIDQSILDPRTTWADGAQYDATAQKLVKLFVDNFEPFAAHVDQGVRDAAPQPARQDA
;
A
#
# COMPACT_ATOMS: atom_id res chain seq x y z
N GLU A 1 -19.32 28.32 -5.27
CA GLU A 1 -18.67 28.39 -3.94
C GLU A 1 -19.15 27.35 -2.92
N LYS A 2 -20.34 26.73 -3.03
CA LYS A 2 -20.79 25.66 -2.11
C LYS A 2 -20.61 24.22 -2.65
N ASN A 3 -19.50 23.96 -3.34
CA ASN A 3 -19.13 22.61 -3.81
C ASN A 3 -18.02 22.01 -2.93
N LEU A 4 -18.19 22.06 -1.60
CA LEU A 4 -17.23 21.51 -0.64
C LEU A 4 -17.87 20.30 0.04
N GLY A 5 -17.14 19.18 0.08
CA GLY A 5 -17.48 18.05 0.93
C GLY A 5 -17.01 18.27 2.38
N PRO A 6 -17.48 17.45 3.33
CA PRO A 6 -16.94 17.45 4.68
C PRO A 6 -15.47 17.00 4.70
N VAL A 7 -14.83 17.08 5.87
CA VAL A 7 -13.54 16.42 6.10
C VAL A 7 -13.69 14.93 5.75
N PRO A 8 -12.76 14.33 4.98
CA PRO A 8 -12.88 12.95 4.57
C PRO A 8 -12.80 12.01 5.76
N SER A 9 -13.69 11.02 5.85
CA SER A 9 -13.59 9.94 6.84
C SER A 9 -12.54 8.90 6.46
N ASN A 10 -12.24 8.77 5.16
CA ASN A 10 -11.30 7.80 4.60
C ASN A 10 -10.35 8.47 3.59
N VAL A 11 -9.08 8.06 3.60
CA VAL A 11 -8.08 8.37 2.56
C VAL A 11 -7.58 7.05 1.99
N ILE A 12 -7.63 6.91 0.67
CA ILE A 12 -7.25 5.70 -0.04
C ILE A 12 -6.02 5.99 -0.90
N MET A 13 -4.94 5.24 -0.66
CA MET A 13 -3.72 5.26 -1.47
C MET A 13 -3.75 4.04 -2.39
N LEU A 14 -3.89 4.29 -3.69
CA LEU A 14 -3.88 3.24 -4.71
C LEU A 14 -2.45 2.98 -5.16
N THR A 15 -2.04 1.72 -5.13
CA THR A 15 -0.76 1.27 -5.72
C THR A 15 -1.04 0.15 -6.70
N ALA A 16 -0.33 0.14 -7.83
CA ALA A 16 -0.35 -0.98 -8.76
C ALA A 16 0.93 -1.78 -8.57
N ASP A 17 1.00 -2.59 -7.50
CA ASP A 17 2.17 -3.40 -7.21
C ASP A 17 2.31 -4.57 -8.21
N ALA A 18 3.23 -4.43 -9.16
CA ALA A 18 3.53 -5.49 -10.13
C ALA A 18 4.53 -6.53 -9.60
N PHE A 19 5.07 -6.35 -8.39
CA PHE A 19 5.87 -7.35 -7.70
C PHE A 19 4.99 -8.39 -7.01
N GLY A 20 3.73 -8.08 -6.71
CA GLY A 20 2.76 -9.02 -6.14
C GLY A 20 3.00 -9.32 -4.65
N VAL A 21 3.56 -8.35 -3.93
CA VAL A 21 3.97 -8.46 -2.52
C VAL A 21 2.95 -7.84 -1.58
N LEU A 22 2.40 -6.68 -1.96
CA LEU A 22 1.53 -5.89 -1.10
C LEU A 22 0.13 -6.53 -0.94
N PRO A 23 -0.47 -6.48 0.27
CA PRO A 23 -1.81 -6.98 0.50
C PRO A 23 -2.85 -6.22 -0.32
N PRO A 24 -4.01 -6.83 -0.63
CA PRO A 24 -5.06 -6.20 -1.42
C PRO A 24 -5.64 -4.96 -0.73
N ILE A 25 -5.66 -4.95 0.60
CA ILE A 25 -5.95 -3.77 1.43
C ILE A 25 -5.15 -3.84 2.73
N ALA A 26 -4.72 -2.68 3.23
CA ALA A 26 -4.08 -2.52 4.52
C ALA A 26 -4.56 -1.23 5.19
N ARG A 27 -4.81 -1.29 6.50
CA ARG A 27 -5.02 -0.09 7.33
C ARG A 27 -3.66 0.47 7.73
N LEU A 28 -3.51 1.78 7.56
CA LEU A 28 -2.28 2.50 7.87
C LEU A 28 -2.46 3.36 9.11
N THR A 29 -1.44 3.37 9.97
CA THR A 29 -1.28 4.43 10.98
C THR A 29 -1.00 5.78 10.30
N PRO A 30 -1.16 6.92 10.98
CA PRO A 30 -0.80 8.23 10.42
C PRO A 30 0.66 8.31 9.95
N ASP A 31 1.57 7.64 10.66
CA ASP A 31 3.00 7.60 10.33
C ASP A 31 3.25 6.78 9.07
N GLN A 32 2.64 5.58 8.97
CA GLN A 32 2.69 4.77 7.74
C GLN A 32 2.03 5.48 6.56
N ALA A 33 0.91 6.17 6.77
CA ALA A 33 0.25 6.94 5.72
C ALA A 33 1.19 8.04 5.18
N MET A 34 1.87 8.78 6.05
CA MET A 34 2.84 9.77 5.62
C MET A 34 4.05 9.13 4.91
N TYR A 35 4.58 8.01 5.42
CA TYR A 35 5.67 7.27 4.79
C TYR A 35 5.32 6.83 3.36
N HIS A 36 4.16 6.20 3.19
CA HIS A 36 3.68 5.72 1.90
C HIS A 36 3.28 6.86 0.95
N PHE A 37 2.77 7.96 1.48
CA PHE A 37 2.51 9.17 0.70
C PHE A 37 3.79 9.77 0.14
N LEU A 38 4.83 9.95 0.96
CA LEU A 38 6.13 10.44 0.50
C LEU A 38 6.82 9.45 -0.44
N SER A 39 6.65 8.15 -0.22
CA SER A 39 7.16 7.13 -1.14
C SER A 39 6.45 7.18 -2.49
N GLY A 40 5.11 7.29 -2.50
CA GLY A 40 4.32 7.37 -3.72
C GLY A 40 4.52 6.16 -4.64
N TYR A 41 4.63 4.97 -4.05
CA TYR A 41 4.98 3.75 -4.75
C TYR A 41 3.85 3.23 -5.66
N THR A 42 4.19 2.99 -6.91
CA THR A 42 3.43 2.22 -7.89
C THR A 42 4.42 1.44 -8.77
N ALA A 43 3.97 0.53 -9.61
CA ALA A 43 4.84 -0.10 -10.60
C ALA A 43 4.47 0.32 -12.03
N LYS A 44 5.50 0.53 -12.85
CA LYS A 44 5.37 0.55 -14.30
C LYS A 44 5.36 -0.89 -14.79
N VAL A 45 4.47 -1.19 -15.73
CA VAL A 45 4.36 -2.52 -16.33
C VAL A 45 4.73 -2.47 -17.79
N ALA A 46 5.15 -3.62 -18.32
CA ALA A 46 5.50 -3.72 -19.72
C ALA A 46 4.33 -3.28 -20.62
N GLY A 47 4.61 -2.38 -21.57
CA GLY A 47 3.61 -1.86 -22.51
C GLY A 47 2.92 -0.55 -22.11
N THR A 48 3.17 0.00 -20.90
CA THR A 48 2.65 1.33 -20.54
C THR A 48 3.63 2.47 -20.85
N GLU A 49 4.91 2.17 -21.03
CA GLU A 49 5.96 3.13 -21.43
C GLU A 49 6.97 2.48 -22.39
N ILE A 50 7.54 3.28 -23.29
CA ILE A 50 8.54 2.82 -24.27
C ILE A 50 9.79 2.34 -23.53
N GLY A 51 10.18 1.08 -23.74
CA GLY A 51 11.42 0.50 -23.19
C GLY A 51 11.25 -0.31 -21.89
N VAL A 52 10.05 -0.37 -21.31
CA VAL A 52 9.78 -1.19 -20.12
C VAL A 52 9.42 -2.62 -20.55
N THR A 53 10.30 -3.58 -20.27
CA THR A 53 10.11 -5.01 -20.59
C THR A 53 9.84 -5.86 -19.36
N GLU A 54 10.28 -5.42 -18.18
CA GLU A 54 10.02 -6.04 -16.88
C GLU A 54 9.35 -5.03 -15.93
N PRO A 55 8.65 -5.49 -14.88
CA PRO A 55 8.08 -4.61 -13.87
C PRO A 55 9.15 -3.75 -13.20
N GLU A 56 8.96 -2.44 -13.25
CA GLU A 56 9.85 -1.48 -12.61
C GLU A 56 9.12 -0.75 -11.49
N ALA A 57 9.72 -0.75 -10.29
CA ALA A 57 9.22 0.04 -9.18
C ALA A 57 9.35 1.52 -9.52
N THR A 58 8.26 2.27 -9.37
CA THR A 58 8.22 3.72 -9.58
C THR A 58 7.76 4.41 -8.30
N PHE A 59 8.58 5.30 -7.79
CA PHE A 59 8.28 6.11 -6.62
C PHE A 59 7.96 7.53 -7.09
N SER A 60 6.67 7.82 -7.26
CA SER A 60 6.18 9.15 -7.62
C SER A 60 5.75 9.86 -6.35
N THR A 61 6.70 10.51 -5.69
CA THR A 61 6.49 11.24 -4.43
C THR A 61 5.14 11.96 -4.36
N CYS A 62 4.41 11.79 -3.25
CA CYS A 62 3.06 12.32 -3.04
C CYS A 62 2.00 11.82 -4.05
N PHE A 63 2.29 10.72 -4.77
CA PHE A 63 1.53 10.20 -5.91
C PHE A 63 1.36 11.21 -7.07
N GLY A 64 2.25 12.21 -7.15
CA GLY A 64 2.08 13.33 -8.08
C GLY A 64 3.33 14.20 -8.23
N ALA A 65 4.52 13.60 -8.15
CA ALA A 65 5.80 14.31 -8.07
C ALA A 65 5.98 15.46 -9.10
N PRO A 66 5.59 15.31 -10.38
CA PRO A 66 5.73 16.39 -11.38
C PRO A 66 4.95 17.67 -11.06
N PHE A 67 3.99 17.63 -10.13
CA PHE A 67 3.10 18.74 -9.81
C PHE A 67 3.38 19.37 -8.43
N MET A 68 4.47 18.99 -7.77
CA MET A 68 4.78 19.42 -6.40
C MET A 68 5.78 20.59 -6.38
N PRO A 69 5.33 21.86 -6.24
CA PRO A 69 6.23 23.02 -6.25
C PRO A 69 7.04 23.23 -4.96
N ARG A 70 6.65 22.59 -3.85
CA ARG A 70 7.38 22.66 -2.56
C ARG A 70 8.08 21.34 -2.28
N HIS A 71 8.93 21.34 -1.26
CA HIS A 71 9.52 20.11 -0.76
C HIS A 71 8.42 19.11 -0.30
N PRO A 72 8.50 17.83 -0.67
CA PRO A 72 7.51 16.80 -0.35
C PRO A 72 7.08 16.74 1.13
N SER A 73 8.03 16.92 2.05
CA SER A 73 7.75 16.87 3.50
C SER A 73 6.73 17.92 3.94
N VAL A 74 6.60 19.05 3.24
CA VAL A 74 5.57 20.07 3.54
C VAL A 74 4.17 19.48 3.35
N TYR A 75 3.97 18.73 2.25
CA TYR A 75 2.70 18.09 1.95
C TYR A 75 2.45 16.88 2.85
N GLY A 76 3.47 16.06 3.11
CA GLY A 76 3.39 14.93 4.02
C GLY A 76 3.00 15.35 5.44
N ASN A 77 3.65 16.37 5.99
CA ASN A 77 3.32 16.91 7.32
C ASN A 77 1.89 17.47 7.37
N LEU A 78 1.46 18.16 6.32
CA LEU A 78 0.08 18.66 6.23
C LEU A 78 -0.93 17.50 6.19
N LEU A 79 -0.67 16.46 5.39
CA LEU A 79 -1.52 15.27 5.31
C LEU A 79 -1.61 14.57 6.68
N LYS A 80 -0.46 14.29 7.31
CA LYS A 80 -0.40 13.65 8.64
C LYS A 80 -1.20 14.41 9.68
N LYS A 81 -1.03 15.74 9.73
CA LYS A 81 -1.79 16.61 10.64
C LYS A 81 -3.30 16.49 10.41
N ARG A 82 -3.76 16.56 9.15
CA ARG A 82 -5.18 16.48 8.80
C ARG A 82 -5.79 15.11 9.10
N ILE A 83 -5.02 14.04 8.92
CA ILE A 83 -5.43 12.68 9.28
C ILE A 83 -5.68 12.60 10.79
N ALA A 84 -4.72 13.07 11.59
CA ALA A 84 -4.79 13.02 13.05
C ALA A 84 -5.94 13.89 13.62
N GLU A 85 -6.07 15.14 13.17
CA GLU A 85 -7.12 16.06 13.63
C GLU A 85 -8.52 15.63 13.17
N GLY A 86 -8.63 15.00 12.00
CA GLY A 86 -9.90 14.58 11.41
C GLY A 86 -10.35 13.18 11.82
N GLY A 87 -9.54 12.40 12.55
CA GLY A 87 -9.82 10.99 12.83
C GLY A 87 -9.97 10.15 11.55
N VAL A 88 -9.22 10.50 10.51
CA VAL A 88 -9.36 9.93 9.16
C VAL A 88 -8.72 8.54 9.12
N GLN A 89 -9.44 7.54 8.61
CA GLN A 89 -8.88 6.22 8.37
C GLN A 89 -8.11 6.19 7.05
N CYS A 90 -6.87 5.69 7.10
CA CYS A 90 -6.00 5.63 5.92
C CYS A 90 -5.83 4.19 5.46
N TRP A 91 -5.97 3.97 4.16
CA TRP A 91 -5.91 2.65 3.54
C TRP A 91 -4.92 2.64 2.40
N LEU A 92 -4.09 1.61 2.34
CA LEU A 92 -3.33 1.24 1.15
C LEU A 92 -4.10 0.14 0.42
N VAL A 93 -4.35 0.31 -0.87
CA VAL A 93 -5.08 -0.67 -1.70
C VAL A 93 -4.22 -1.07 -2.88
N ASN A 94 -3.87 -2.35 -2.95
CA ASN A 94 -3.15 -2.92 -4.08
C ASN A 94 -4.14 -3.24 -5.22
N THR A 95 -3.98 -2.52 -6.32
CA THR A 95 -4.71 -2.67 -7.59
C THR A 95 -3.85 -3.31 -8.69
N GLY A 96 -2.64 -3.74 -8.32
CA GLY A 96 -1.63 -4.40 -9.14
C GLY A 96 -1.86 -5.90 -9.18
N TRP A 97 -0.87 -6.69 -8.76
CA TRP A 97 -0.81 -8.14 -8.91
C TRP A 97 -0.92 -8.88 -7.57
N THR A 98 -1.34 -10.14 -7.66
CA THR A 98 -1.35 -11.14 -6.58
C THR A 98 -0.99 -12.52 -7.14
N GLY A 99 -0.58 -13.46 -6.26
CA GLY A 99 -0.17 -14.81 -6.65
C GLY A 99 1.15 -14.91 -7.42
N GLY A 100 1.96 -13.84 -7.39
CA GLY A 100 3.21 -13.73 -8.13
C GLY A 100 3.43 -12.32 -8.69
N LYS A 101 4.68 -12.06 -9.11
CA LYS A 101 5.01 -10.88 -9.92
C LYS A 101 4.28 -10.90 -11.27
N TYR A 102 4.18 -9.77 -11.93
CA TYR A 102 3.71 -9.69 -13.33
C TYR A 102 4.42 -10.72 -14.22
N GLY A 103 3.63 -11.39 -15.06
CA GLY A 103 4.07 -12.51 -15.91
C GLY A 103 3.92 -13.88 -15.26
N THR A 104 3.80 -13.96 -13.94
CA THR A 104 3.55 -15.20 -13.18
C THR A 104 2.23 -15.15 -12.42
N GLY A 105 2.02 -14.08 -11.65
CA GLY A 105 0.78 -13.80 -10.94
C GLY A 105 -0.28 -13.17 -11.85
N ASN A 106 -1.42 -12.87 -11.25
CA ASN A 106 -2.56 -12.27 -11.94
C ASN A 106 -2.87 -10.89 -11.37
N ARG A 107 -3.46 -10.02 -12.20
CA ARG A 107 -3.92 -8.72 -11.72
C ARG A 107 -5.02 -8.90 -10.66
N MET A 108 -5.01 -8.07 -9.63
CA MET A 108 -5.99 -8.06 -8.56
C MET A 108 -7.41 -8.02 -9.16
N PRO A 109 -8.29 -8.97 -8.82
CA PRO A 109 -9.64 -8.98 -9.35
C PRO A 109 -10.36 -7.69 -8.99
N ILE A 110 -10.91 -6.98 -9.99
CA ILE A 110 -11.63 -5.71 -9.75
C ILE A 110 -12.81 -5.88 -8.79
N LYS A 111 -13.43 -7.08 -8.77
CA LYS A 111 -14.48 -7.43 -7.79
C LYS A 111 -13.94 -7.42 -6.36
N ALA A 112 -12.74 -7.95 -6.13
CA ALA A 112 -12.08 -7.93 -4.83
C ALA A 112 -11.77 -6.49 -4.41
N THR A 113 -11.16 -5.67 -5.29
CA THR A 113 -10.86 -4.26 -4.99
C THR A 113 -12.12 -3.48 -4.63
N ARG A 114 -13.22 -3.65 -5.39
CA ARG A 114 -14.49 -2.97 -5.09
C ARG A 114 -15.11 -3.44 -3.77
N ALA A 115 -15.10 -4.74 -3.50
CA ALA A 115 -15.63 -5.30 -2.25
C ALA A 115 -14.86 -4.76 -1.03
N LEU A 116 -13.52 -4.75 -1.10
CA LEU A 116 -12.68 -4.23 -0.01
C LEU A 116 -12.83 -2.73 0.17
N LEU A 117 -12.92 -1.97 -0.93
CA LEU A 117 -13.12 -0.53 -0.88
C LEU A 117 -14.48 -0.18 -0.26
N ASN A 118 -15.55 -0.86 -0.67
CA ASN A 118 -16.87 -0.66 -0.08
C ASN A 118 -16.86 -1.00 1.41
N ALA A 119 -16.28 -2.14 1.81
CA ALA A 119 -16.16 -2.51 3.23
C ALA A 119 -15.38 -1.47 4.06
N ALA A 120 -14.34 -0.85 3.48
CA ALA A 120 -13.61 0.24 4.15
C ALA A 120 -14.46 1.52 4.28
N LEU A 121 -15.22 1.87 3.23
CA LEU A 121 -16.05 3.08 3.20
C LEU A 121 -17.30 2.95 4.07
N ASP A 122 -17.90 1.76 4.12
CA ASP A 122 -19.10 1.45 4.91
C ASP A 122 -18.78 1.25 6.40
N GLY A 123 -17.49 1.12 6.75
CA GLY A 123 -17.02 0.95 8.13
C GLY A 123 -16.97 -0.50 8.60
N ASP A 124 -17.25 -1.46 7.73
CA ASP A 124 -17.26 -2.90 8.02
C ASP A 124 -15.90 -3.41 8.50
N LEU A 125 -14.82 -2.74 8.11
CA LEU A 125 -13.46 -3.07 8.54
C LEU A 125 -13.09 -2.49 9.92
N ALA A 126 -13.95 -1.70 10.57
CA ALA A 126 -13.60 -1.05 11.84
C ALA A 126 -13.27 -2.04 12.96
N ASN A 127 -13.98 -3.18 13.03
CA ASN A 127 -13.94 -4.13 14.13
C ASN A 127 -13.56 -5.56 13.71
N VAL A 128 -12.89 -5.72 12.57
CA VAL A 128 -12.37 -7.04 12.15
C VAL A 128 -11.04 -7.35 12.84
N GLU A 129 -10.68 -8.63 12.85
CA GLU A 129 -9.35 -9.05 13.29
C GLU A 129 -8.29 -8.64 12.27
N TYR A 130 -7.17 -8.13 12.77
CA TYR A 130 -6.04 -7.71 11.96
C TYR A 130 -4.78 -8.49 12.35
N ARG A 131 -4.02 -8.90 11.34
CA ARG A 131 -2.64 -9.35 11.50
C ARG A 131 -1.67 -8.26 11.08
N LYS A 132 -0.47 -8.29 11.65
CA LYS A 132 0.63 -7.46 11.17
C LYS A 132 1.26 -8.08 9.92
N ASP A 133 1.40 -7.29 8.87
CA ASP A 133 2.24 -7.65 7.75
C ASP A 133 3.71 -7.72 8.22
N PRO A 134 4.43 -8.83 7.97
CA PRO A 134 5.77 -9.01 8.53
C PRO A 134 6.86 -8.19 7.83
N ASN A 135 6.59 -7.65 6.62
CA ASN A 135 7.56 -6.89 5.83
C ASN A 135 7.37 -5.36 5.97
N PHE A 136 6.13 -4.92 6.18
CA PHE A 136 5.77 -3.50 6.18
C PHE A 136 5.06 -3.05 7.47
N GLY A 137 4.71 -3.98 8.37
CA GLY A 137 4.06 -3.68 9.65
C GLY A 137 2.61 -3.17 9.52
N PHE A 138 2.00 -3.33 8.34
CA PHE A 138 0.61 -2.94 8.10
C PHE A 138 -0.38 -3.73 8.94
N ASP A 139 -1.52 -3.13 9.24
CA ASP A 139 -2.69 -3.88 9.70
C ASP A 139 -3.42 -4.45 8.47
N VAL A 140 -3.36 -5.76 8.28
CA VAL A 140 -4.06 -6.47 7.20
C VAL A 140 -5.22 -7.27 7.82
N PRO A 141 -6.47 -7.12 7.34
CA PRO A 141 -7.59 -7.87 7.89
C PRO A 141 -7.39 -9.37 7.63
N VAL A 142 -7.66 -10.20 8.65
CA VAL A 142 -7.52 -11.67 8.55
C VAL A 142 -8.61 -12.27 7.66
N SER A 143 -9.81 -11.68 7.68
CA SER A 143 -10.95 -12.07 6.86
C SER A 143 -11.84 -10.88 6.59
N VAL A 144 -12.46 -10.82 5.40
CA VAL A 144 -13.42 -9.77 5.04
C VAL A 144 -14.68 -10.43 4.45
N PRO A 145 -15.85 -10.37 5.13
CA PRO A 145 -17.09 -11.00 4.65
C PRO A 145 -17.49 -10.57 3.22
N ALA A 146 -17.20 -9.31 2.85
CA ALA A 146 -17.47 -8.80 1.52
C ALA A 146 -16.72 -9.54 0.39
N LEU A 147 -15.55 -10.13 0.67
CA LEU A 147 -14.83 -10.96 -0.31
C LEU A 147 -15.56 -12.28 -0.54
N GLU A 148 -16.04 -12.94 0.52
CA GLU A 148 -16.82 -14.18 0.41
C GLU A 148 -18.13 -13.94 -0.34
N ALA A 149 -18.85 -12.86 -0.01
CA ALA A 149 -20.06 -12.45 -0.72
C ALA A 149 -19.80 -12.15 -2.21
N ALA A 150 -18.58 -11.74 -2.58
CA ALA A 150 -18.16 -11.52 -3.96
C ALA A 150 -17.65 -12.80 -4.65
N GLY A 151 -17.64 -13.95 -3.97
CA GLY A 151 -17.10 -15.21 -4.47
C GLY A 151 -15.58 -15.20 -4.62
N ILE A 152 -14.88 -14.44 -3.77
CA ILE A 152 -13.42 -14.29 -3.79
C ILE A 152 -12.83 -15.04 -2.59
N ASP A 153 -11.80 -15.84 -2.86
CA ASP A 153 -11.03 -16.53 -1.83
C ASP A 153 -10.34 -15.53 -0.88
N GLN A 154 -10.46 -15.76 0.42
CA GLN A 154 -9.86 -14.92 1.47
C GLN A 154 -8.34 -15.03 1.51
N SER A 155 -7.75 -16.09 0.95
CA SER A 155 -6.29 -16.28 0.88
C SER A 155 -5.56 -15.10 0.25
N ILE A 156 -6.22 -14.33 -0.62
CA ILE A 156 -5.65 -13.10 -1.20
C ILE A 156 -5.27 -12.04 -0.15
N LEU A 157 -5.87 -12.08 1.04
CA LEU A 157 -5.53 -11.20 2.16
C LEU A 157 -4.14 -11.51 2.72
N ASP A 158 -3.59 -12.70 2.46
CA ASP A 158 -2.20 -13.07 2.73
C ASP A 158 -1.44 -13.37 1.43
N PRO A 159 -0.83 -12.33 0.82
CA PRO A 159 -0.13 -12.47 -0.46
C PRO A 159 0.86 -13.63 -0.49
N ARG A 160 1.58 -13.89 0.60
CA ARG A 160 2.56 -14.99 0.65
C ARG A 160 1.92 -16.35 0.36
N THR A 161 0.70 -16.59 0.85
CA THR A 161 -0.01 -17.85 0.64
C THR A 161 -0.52 -18.04 -0.78
N THR A 162 -0.66 -16.94 -1.54
CA THR A 162 -1.09 -16.99 -2.94
C THR A 162 0.04 -17.34 -3.91
N TRP A 163 1.30 -17.25 -3.48
CA TRP A 163 2.45 -17.60 -4.30
C TRP A 163 2.68 -19.11 -4.27
N ALA A 164 2.95 -19.70 -5.44
CA ALA A 164 3.31 -21.10 -5.55
C ALA A 164 4.65 -21.42 -4.85
N ASP A 165 5.58 -20.46 -4.84
CA ASP A 165 6.88 -20.55 -4.17
C ASP A 165 7.00 -19.44 -3.12
N GLY A 166 6.87 -19.82 -1.85
CA GLY A 166 6.99 -18.90 -0.72
C GLY A 166 8.39 -18.29 -0.58
N ALA A 167 9.46 -19.00 -0.98
CA ALA A 167 10.80 -18.45 -0.95
C ALA A 167 10.99 -17.37 -2.03
N GLN A 168 10.34 -17.54 -3.18
CA GLN A 168 10.31 -16.51 -4.22
C GLN A 168 9.55 -15.26 -3.76
N TYR A 169 8.44 -15.43 -3.03
CA TYR A 169 7.75 -14.32 -2.37
C TYR A 169 8.69 -13.60 -1.42
N ASP A 170 9.34 -14.34 -0.50
CA ASP A 170 10.20 -13.76 0.54
C ASP A 170 11.36 -12.96 -0.08
N ALA A 171 12.02 -13.49 -1.12
CA ALA A 171 13.08 -12.78 -1.84
C ALA A 171 12.57 -11.53 -2.57
N THR A 172 11.37 -11.59 -3.15
CA THR A 172 10.75 -10.45 -3.84
C THR A 172 10.32 -9.37 -2.84
N ALA A 173 9.77 -9.76 -1.69
CA ALA A 173 9.39 -8.87 -0.61
C ALA A 173 10.62 -8.15 -0.04
N GLN A 174 11.72 -8.86 0.22
CA GLN A 174 12.98 -8.25 0.65
C GLN A 174 13.51 -7.23 -0.35
N LYS A 175 13.47 -7.54 -1.64
CA LYS A 175 13.85 -6.59 -2.70
C LYS A 175 12.97 -5.35 -2.65
N LEU A 176 11.65 -5.51 -2.53
CA LEU A 176 10.71 -4.38 -2.50
C LEU A 176 10.92 -3.52 -1.24
N VAL A 177 11.09 -4.12 -0.07
CA VAL A 177 11.40 -3.41 1.18
C VAL A 177 12.66 -2.57 1.01
N LYS A 178 13.73 -3.14 0.46
CA LYS A 178 14.96 -2.38 0.18
C LYS A 178 14.71 -1.18 -0.73
N LEU A 179 13.94 -1.34 -1.81
CA LEU A 179 13.61 -0.23 -2.71
C LEU A 179 12.85 0.89 -1.98
N PHE A 180 11.93 0.55 -1.08
CA PHE A 180 11.23 1.54 -0.25
C PHE A 180 12.18 2.30 0.69
N VAL A 181 13.09 1.60 1.36
CA VAL A 181 14.05 2.20 2.30
C VAL A 181 15.03 3.12 1.55
N ASP A 182 15.62 2.63 0.45
CA ASP A 182 16.55 3.40 -0.37
C ASP A 182 15.87 4.67 -0.94
N ASN A 183 14.62 4.54 -1.40
CA ASN A 183 13.85 5.69 -1.88
C ASN A 183 13.52 6.72 -0.78
N PHE A 184 13.38 6.27 0.47
CA PHE A 184 12.97 7.15 1.57
C PHE A 184 14.13 7.94 2.20
N GLU A 185 15.38 7.50 1.99
CA GLU A 185 16.59 8.13 2.55
C GLU A 185 16.61 9.67 2.41
N PRO A 186 16.29 10.28 1.25
CA PRO A 186 16.31 11.73 1.09
C PRO A 186 15.28 12.47 1.97
N PHE A 187 14.23 11.79 2.42
CA PHE A 187 13.18 12.39 3.26
C PHE A 187 13.45 12.25 4.75
N ALA A 188 14.33 11.33 5.17
CA ALA A 188 14.49 10.94 6.57
C ALA A 188 14.78 12.14 7.50
N ALA A 189 15.63 13.07 7.08
CA ALA A 189 15.96 14.27 7.85
C ALA A 189 14.79 15.28 7.99
N HIS A 190 13.76 15.15 7.17
CA HIS A 190 12.64 16.10 7.07
C HIS A 190 11.33 15.60 7.68
N VAL A 191 11.36 14.42 8.30
CA VAL A 191 10.21 13.80 8.96
C VAL A 191 10.52 13.52 10.42
N ASP A 192 9.48 13.35 11.24
CA ASP A 192 9.63 12.96 12.64
C ASP A 192 10.00 11.48 12.82
N GLN A 193 10.35 11.11 14.04
CA GLN A 193 10.84 9.77 14.36
C GLN A 193 9.80 8.68 14.08
N GLY A 194 8.52 8.93 14.37
CA GLY A 194 7.45 7.95 14.12
C GLY A 194 7.33 7.57 12.64
N VAL A 195 7.49 8.53 11.73
CA VAL A 195 7.51 8.24 10.28
C VAL A 195 8.75 7.45 9.88
N ARG A 196 9.91 7.69 10.50
CA ARG A 196 11.13 6.89 10.25
C ARG A 196 10.98 5.46 10.76
N ASP A 197 10.35 5.30 11.92
CA ASP A 197 10.08 3.99 12.53
C ASP A 197 9.03 3.19 11.76
N ALA A 198 8.20 3.88 10.94
CA ALA A 198 7.26 3.25 10.02
C ALA A 198 7.92 2.70 8.73
N ALA A 199 9.24 2.85 8.56
CA ALA A 199 9.96 2.26 7.43
C ALA A 199 9.81 0.73 7.44
N PRO A 200 9.59 0.10 6.27
CA PRO A 200 9.44 -1.34 6.18
C PRO A 200 10.74 -2.05 6.56
N GLN A 201 10.60 -3.23 7.13
CA GLN A 201 11.72 -4.10 7.53
C GLN A 201 11.44 -5.49 7.00
N PRO A 202 12.41 -6.15 6.34
CA PRO A 202 12.16 -7.47 5.80
C PRO A 202 11.75 -8.43 6.92
N ALA A 203 10.77 -9.29 6.64
CA ALA A 203 10.36 -10.33 7.57
C ALA A 203 11.59 -11.09 8.08
N ARG A 204 11.65 -11.32 9.39
CA ARG A 204 12.74 -12.14 9.97
C ARG A 204 12.66 -13.51 9.31
N GLN A 205 13.75 -13.91 8.65
CA GLN A 205 13.91 -15.30 8.26
C GLN A 205 14.20 -16.07 9.54
N ASP A 206 13.21 -16.80 10.05
CA ASP A 206 13.47 -17.80 11.07
C ASP A 206 14.39 -18.85 10.43
N ALA A 207 15.60 -18.98 11.00
CA ALA A 207 16.64 -19.90 10.54
C ALA A 207 16.30 -21.36 10.85
#